data_AF-A0A485C5I0-F1
#
_entry.id   AF-A0A485C5I0-F1
#
_cell.length_a   1.000
_cell.length_b   1.000
_cell.length_c   1.000
_cell.angle_alpha   90.00
_cell.angle_beta   90.00
_cell.angle_gamma   90.00
#
_symmetry.space_group_name_H-M   'P 1'
#
loop_
_entity.id
_entity.type
_entity.pdbx_description
1 polymer ?
#
loop_
_entity_poly.entity_id
_entity_poly.type
_entity_poly.pdbx_seq_one_letter_code
_entity_poly.pdbx_strand_id
1 'polypeptide(L)'
;MHEAFTMNTARLWLRMPGDVDRRPLDGYFTALGFGDDDDLWPRGGSSFSGYQLLLEYFTFREKFMFTGLRGLERVEFPAELPWFEIDVVLAERWEHDFSFTEKHLRLNCVPVINLFPLESDPLTLNSLQTEYMLRPMRVQDGHTEIYAVDSVMSSSQHSYVPFSSFRHKGGMLRHDAPEYFYHTRVRRGPSGLHNTWLILGGEAFDNHTVPEDEDLSLTLTGHQWSVASPGATKRRARYGDEKHFGQYRRAQSVRADATLLSAAQDRFTGAC
;
A
#
# COMPACT_ATOMS: atom_id res chain seq x y z
N MET A 1 -5.14 -20.44 -13.05
CA MET A 1 -6.29 -19.89 -12.28
C MET A 1 -6.53 -18.42 -12.58
N HIS A 2 -5.58 -17.52 -12.36
CA HIS A 2 -5.76 -16.09 -12.64
C HIS A 2 -6.21 -15.83 -14.10
N GLU A 3 -5.50 -16.39 -15.07
CA GLU A 3 -5.88 -16.38 -16.49
C GLU A 3 -7.26 -16.99 -16.73
N ALA A 4 -7.55 -18.15 -16.14
CA ALA A 4 -8.84 -18.82 -16.32
C ALA A 4 -10.03 -17.92 -15.94
N PHE A 5 -9.92 -17.18 -14.83
CA PHE A 5 -10.97 -16.24 -14.43
C PHE A 5 -10.99 -14.98 -15.31
N THR A 6 -9.83 -14.37 -15.57
CA THR A 6 -9.75 -13.05 -16.24
C THR A 6 -9.93 -13.11 -17.76
N MET A 7 -9.54 -14.22 -18.40
CA MET A 7 -9.52 -14.35 -19.87
C MET A 7 -10.44 -15.47 -20.37
N ASN A 8 -10.62 -16.55 -19.61
CA ASN A 8 -11.29 -17.76 -20.11
C ASN A 8 -12.68 -17.99 -19.48
N THR A 9 -13.29 -16.97 -18.88
CA THR A 9 -14.67 -17.05 -18.38
C THR A 9 -15.65 -16.92 -19.56
N ALA A 10 -16.48 -17.94 -19.79
CA ALA A 10 -17.50 -17.95 -20.83
C ALA A 10 -18.84 -17.40 -20.34
N ARG A 11 -19.29 -17.81 -19.15
CA ARG A 11 -20.56 -17.38 -18.56
C ARG A 11 -20.50 -17.40 -17.04
N LEU A 12 -21.26 -16.52 -16.42
CA LEU A 12 -21.48 -16.50 -14.98
C LEU A 12 -22.95 -16.78 -14.68
N TRP A 13 -23.19 -17.54 -13.61
CA TRP A 13 -24.52 -17.75 -13.08
C TRP A 13 -24.55 -17.44 -11.59
N LEU A 14 -25.69 -16.96 -11.12
CA LEU A 14 -25.96 -16.69 -9.72
C LEU A 14 -27.06 -17.63 -9.22
N ARG A 15 -26.88 -18.13 -8.00
CA ARG A 15 -27.89 -18.92 -7.29
C ARG A 15 -28.06 -18.42 -5.88
N MET A 16 -29.30 -18.14 -5.51
CA MET A 16 -29.68 -17.70 -4.16
C MET A 16 -30.47 -18.79 -3.42
N PRO A 17 -30.58 -18.70 -2.08
CA PRO A 17 -31.42 -19.58 -1.28
C PRO A 17 -32.87 -19.50 -1.74
N GLY A 18 -33.49 -20.65 -1.99
CA GLY A 18 -34.87 -20.74 -2.48
C GLY A 18 -35.00 -20.74 -4.01
N ASP A 19 -33.93 -20.40 -4.75
CA ASP A 19 -33.93 -20.56 -6.21
C ASP A 19 -33.77 -22.03 -6.59
N VAL A 20 -34.70 -22.52 -7.42
CA VAL A 20 -34.62 -23.84 -8.03
C VAL A 20 -33.58 -23.84 -9.16
N ASP A 21 -33.57 -22.76 -9.95
CA ASP A 21 -32.70 -22.61 -11.11
C ASP A 21 -31.68 -21.49 -10.93
N ARG A 22 -30.51 -21.68 -11.54
CA ARG A 22 -29.48 -20.64 -11.63
C ARG A 22 -29.90 -19.55 -12.61
N ARG A 23 -29.65 -18.30 -12.25
CA ARG A 23 -29.97 -17.12 -13.07
C ARG A 23 -28.70 -16.60 -13.75
N PRO A 24 -28.76 -16.10 -14.99
CA PRO A 24 -27.58 -15.54 -15.65
C PRO A 24 -27.09 -14.30 -14.89
N LEU A 25 -25.78 -14.19 -14.68
CA LEU A 25 -25.13 -13.03 -14.11
C LEU A 25 -24.38 -12.27 -15.22
N ASP A 26 -24.80 -11.03 -15.48
CA ASP A 26 -24.09 -10.12 -16.39
C ASP A 26 -22.90 -9.49 -15.66
N GLY A 27 -21.83 -10.26 -15.51
CA GLY A 27 -20.62 -9.86 -14.84
C GLY A 27 -19.38 -10.40 -15.51
N TYR A 28 -18.23 -9.85 -15.13
CA TYR A 28 -16.92 -10.26 -15.66
C TYR A 28 -15.83 -10.10 -14.60
N PHE A 29 -14.77 -10.90 -14.75
CA PHE A 29 -13.59 -10.76 -13.92
C PHE A 29 -12.60 -9.78 -14.55
N THR A 30 -11.94 -9.00 -13.71
CA THR A 30 -10.85 -8.10 -14.10
C THR A 30 -9.62 -8.36 -13.24
N ALA A 31 -8.43 -8.16 -13.80
CA ALA A 31 -7.19 -8.20 -13.04
C ALA A 31 -7.03 -6.90 -12.25
N LEU A 32 -6.64 -6.99 -10.98
CA LEU A 32 -6.39 -5.85 -10.11
C LEU A 32 -4.88 -5.69 -9.83
N GLY A 33 -4.48 -4.55 -9.26
CA GLY A 33 -3.07 -4.28 -8.95
C GLY A 33 -2.34 -3.48 -10.02
N PHE A 34 -3.03 -2.95 -11.03
CA PHE A 34 -2.46 -2.13 -12.10
C PHE A 34 -2.97 -0.68 -12.09
N GLY A 35 -3.93 -0.36 -11.23
CA GLY A 35 -4.48 0.99 -11.12
C GLY A 35 -3.56 1.94 -10.37
N ASP A 36 -3.76 3.24 -10.58
CA ASP A 36 -2.96 4.29 -9.92
C ASP A 36 -3.16 4.36 -8.40
N ASP A 37 -4.24 3.77 -7.87
CA ASP A 37 -4.54 3.69 -6.43
C ASP A 37 -4.05 2.38 -5.79
N ASP A 38 -3.52 1.45 -6.58
CA ASP A 38 -3.05 0.15 -6.11
C ASP A 38 -1.55 0.15 -5.75
N ASP A 39 -0.88 1.30 -5.84
CA ASP A 39 0.56 1.43 -5.64
C ASP A 39 1.01 0.88 -4.29
N LEU A 40 2.02 0.00 -4.32
CA LEU A 40 2.52 -0.62 -3.10
C LEU A 40 3.45 0.34 -2.35
N TRP A 41 4.18 1.19 -3.09
CA TRP A 41 5.19 2.10 -2.55
C TRP A 41 4.70 3.54 -2.68
N PRO A 42 4.98 4.42 -1.69
CA PRO A 42 4.69 5.84 -1.83
C PRO A 42 5.38 6.41 -3.07
N ARG A 43 4.61 7.04 -3.98
CA ARG A 43 5.17 7.65 -5.19
C ARG A 43 6.03 8.85 -4.83
N GLY A 44 7.26 8.87 -5.37
CA GLY A 44 8.00 10.12 -5.50
C GLY A 44 7.36 10.97 -6.61
N GLY A 45 7.27 12.30 -6.42
CA GLY A 45 6.51 13.22 -7.28
C GLY A 45 6.91 13.32 -8.77
N SER A 46 7.74 12.42 -9.29
CA SER A 46 8.13 12.40 -10.72
C SER A 46 8.46 11.01 -11.29
N SER A 47 8.12 9.90 -10.62
CA SER A 47 8.44 8.57 -11.16
C SER A 47 7.40 8.13 -12.20
N PHE A 48 7.86 7.79 -13.41
CA PHE A 48 7.04 7.15 -14.44
C PHE A 48 6.50 5.81 -13.93
N SER A 49 5.17 5.65 -13.93
CA SER A 49 4.46 4.51 -13.34
C SER A 49 4.88 3.14 -13.91
N GLY A 50 5.32 3.09 -15.17
CA GLY A 50 5.76 1.84 -15.81
C GLY A 50 6.97 1.19 -15.15
N TYR A 51 7.92 1.97 -14.59
CA TYR A 51 9.05 1.39 -13.87
C TYR A 51 8.63 0.82 -12.52
N GLN A 52 7.66 1.45 -11.87
CA GLN A 52 7.13 0.98 -10.59
C GLN A 52 6.44 -0.37 -10.75
N LEU A 53 5.59 -0.53 -11.77
CA LEU A 53 4.94 -1.83 -12.06
C LEU A 53 5.97 -2.94 -12.28
N LEU A 54 7.06 -2.65 -13.00
CA LEU A 54 8.13 -3.63 -13.24
C LEU A 54 8.82 -4.02 -11.92
N LEU A 55 9.16 -3.05 -11.09
CA LEU A 55 9.78 -3.27 -9.79
C LEU A 55 8.87 -4.07 -8.85
N GLU A 56 7.59 -3.71 -8.78
CA GLU A 56 6.59 -4.42 -8.00
C GLU A 56 6.38 -5.85 -8.50
N TYR A 57 6.41 -6.09 -9.81
CA TYR A 57 6.30 -7.43 -10.37
C TYR A 57 7.45 -8.34 -9.94
N PHE A 58 8.68 -7.82 -9.94
CA PHE A 58 9.86 -8.60 -9.53
C PHE A 58 10.00 -8.75 -8.01
N THR A 59 9.54 -7.78 -7.23
CA THR A 59 9.68 -7.80 -5.76
C THR A 59 8.50 -8.47 -5.06
N PHE A 60 7.27 -8.23 -5.50
CA PHE A 60 6.05 -8.71 -4.85
C PHE A 60 4.95 -9.04 -5.86
N ARG A 61 5.18 -10.08 -6.67
CA ARG A 61 4.26 -10.54 -7.72
C ARG A 61 2.85 -10.85 -7.23
N GLU A 62 2.67 -11.23 -5.96
CA GLU A 62 1.34 -11.53 -5.41
C GLU A 62 0.35 -10.36 -5.46
N LYS A 63 0.82 -9.10 -5.58
CA LYS A 63 -0.03 -7.93 -5.84
C LYS A 63 -0.89 -8.10 -7.10
N PHE A 64 -0.36 -8.74 -8.14
CA PHE A 64 -1.03 -8.91 -9.43
C PHE A 64 -1.91 -10.17 -9.49
N MET A 65 -2.06 -10.88 -8.38
CA MET A 65 -2.89 -12.11 -8.31
C MET A 65 -4.31 -11.83 -7.81
N PHE A 66 -4.67 -10.55 -7.62
CA PHE A 66 -6.01 -10.14 -7.24
C PHE A 66 -6.90 -10.08 -8.46
N THR A 67 -8.13 -10.61 -8.32
CA THR A 67 -9.15 -10.53 -9.35
C THR A 67 -10.39 -9.86 -8.77
N GLY A 68 -10.96 -8.91 -9.52
CA GLY A 68 -12.21 -8.24 -9.17
C GLY A 68 -13.34 -8.85 -9.97
N LEU A 69 -14.45 -9.17 -9.31
CA LEU A 69 -15.70 -9.53 -9.99
C LEU A 69 -16.58 -8.28 -10.11
N ARG A 70 -16.88 -7.86 -11.34
CA ARG A 70 -17.74 -6.70 -11.66
C ARG A 70 -19.11 -7.18 -12.14
N GLY A 71 -20.14 -6.34 -12.03
CA GLY A 71 -21.51 -6.64 -12.45
C GLY A 71 -22.44 -7.08 -11.31
N LEU A 72 -21.91 -7.27 -10.09
CA LEU A 72 -22.74 -7.57 -8.92
C LEU A 72 -23.60 -6.39 -8.49
N GLU A 73 -23.19 -5.17 -8.80
CA GLU A 73 -23.93 -3.94 -8.54
C GLU A 73 -25.29 -3.87 -9.27
N ARG A 74 -25.48 -4.69 -10.32
CA ARG A 74 -26.73 -4.78 -11.09
C ARG A 74 -27.69 -5.83 -10.55
N VAL A 75 -27.24 -6.62 -9.57
CA VAL A 75 -28.03 -7.70 -8.98
C VAL A 75 -28.80 -7.15 -7.78
N GLU A 76 -30.10 -7.35 -7.78
CA GLU A 76 -30.94 -7.08 -6.61
C GLU A 76 -30.77 -8.22 -5.60
N PHE A 77 -30.02 -7.95 -4.54
CA PHE A 77 -29.89 -8.86 -3.41
C PHE A 77 -30.99 -8.59 -2.38
N PRO A 78 -31.68 -9.64 -1.89
CA PRO A 78 -32.61 -9.50 -0.77
C PRO A 78 -31.90 -8.95 0.48
N ALA A 79 -32.62 -8.21 1.32
CA ALA A 79 -32.08 -7.64 2.56
C ALA A 79 -31.55 -8.72 3.53
N GLU A 80 -32.20 -9.89 3.56
CA GLU A 80 -31.74 -11.07 4.29
C GLU A 80 -31.31 -12.14 3.29
N LEU A 81 -29.99 -12.31 3.16
CA LEU A 81 -29.40 -13.32 2.28
C LEU A 81 -28.38 -14.15 3.08
N PRO A 82 -28.69 -15.39 3.48
CA PRO A 82 -27.74 -16.18 4.27
C PRO A 82 -26.52 -16.60 3.45
N TRP A 83 -26.68 -16.87 2.15
CA TRP A 83 -25.60 -17.25 1.26
C TRP A 83 -26.00 -16.96 -0.19
N PHE A 84 -25.04 -16.95 -1.10
CA PHE A 84 -25.29 -17.11 -2.53
C PHE A 84 -24.12 -17.87 -3.17
N GLU A 85 -24.32 -18.34 -4.39
CA GLU A 85 -23.30 -19.04 -5.16
C GLU A 85 -23.14 -18.42 -6.52
N ILE A 86 -21.89 -18.35 -6.97
CA ILE A 86 -21.55 -17.93 -8.34
C ILE A 86 -20.90 -19.11 -9.05
N ASP A 87 -21.56 -19.58 -10.11
CA ASP A 87 -21.00 -20.60 -10.99
C ASP A 87 -20.24 -19.91 -12.13
N VAL A 88 -18.94 -20.19 -12.21
CA VAL A 88 -18.08 -19.70 -13.29
C VAL A 88 -17.92 -20.81 -14.32
N VAL A 89 -18.50 -20.61 -15.50
CA VAL A 89 -18.33 -21.52 -16.64
C VAL A 89 -17.14 -21.04 -17.47
N LEU A 90 -16.13 -21.88 -17.61
CA LEU A 90 -14.94 -21.58 -18.40
C LEU A 90 -15.14 -21.99 -19.87
N ALA A 91 -14.53 -21.23 -20.78
CA ALA A 91 -14.50 -21.52 -22.21
C ALA A 91 -13.56 -22.69 -22.53
N GLU A 92 -12.49 -22.81 -21.74
CA GLU A 92 -11.47 -23.83 -21.90
C GLU A 92 -11.57 -24.91 -20.81
N ARG A 93 -11.06 -26.10 -21.12
CA ARG A 93 -11.04 -27.21 -20.18
C ARG A 93 -10.05 -26.92 -19.05
N TRP A 94 -10.51 -27.07 -17.80
CA TRP A 94 -9.64 -26.99 -16.63
C TRP A 94 -8.61 -28.13 -16.62
N GLU A 95 -7.34 -27.79 -16.42
CA GLU A 95 -6.27 -28.77 -16.28
C GLU A 95 -6.53 -29.68 -15.07
N HIS A 96 -6.49 -30.99 -15.29
CA HIS A 96 -6.92 -31.98 -14.29
C HIS A 96 -5.94 -32.14 -13.13
N ASP A 97 -4.71 -31.64 -13.27
CA ASP A 97 -3.64 -31.81 -12.29
C ASP A 97 -3.76 -30.84 -11.11
N PHE A 98 -4.63 -29.82 -11.20
CA PHE A 98 -4.81 -28.84 -10.14
C PHE A 98 -6.13 -29.04 -9.37
N SER A 99 -6.03 -29.45 -8.09
CA SER A 99 -7.21 -29.53 -7.22
C SER A 99 -7.62 -28.14 -6.73
N PHE A 100 -8.75 -27.64 -7.21
CA PHE A 100 -9.33 -26.41 -6.68
C PHE A 100 -9.88 -26.64 -5.26
N THR A 101 -9.61 -25.71 -4.33
CA THR A 101 -10.09 -25.80 -2.94
C THR A 101 -10.41 -24.40 -2.44
N GLU A 102 -11.24 -24.31 -1.40
CA GLU A 102 -11.59 -23.05 -0.74
C GLU A 102 -10.36 -22.27 -0.24
N LYS A 103 -9.22 -22.94 0.00
CA LYS A 103 -7.99 -22.27 0.45
C LYS A 103 -7.34 -21.42 -0.64
N HIS A 104 -7.68 -21.65 -1.91
CA HIS A 104 -7.11 -20.95 -3.06
C HIS A 104 -7.83 -19.64 -3.39
N LEU A 105 -9.05 -19.45 -2.90
CA LEU A 105 -9.75 -18.18 -2.97
C LEU A 105 -9.83 -17.56 -1.58
N ARG A 106 -9.48 -16.28 -1.48
CA ARG A 106 -9.64 -15.53 -0.25
C ARG A 106 -10.20 -14.16 -0.57
N LEU A 107 -11.27 -13.81 0.12
CA LEU A 107 -11.84 -12.47 0.10
C LEU A 107 -11.18 -11.64 1.21
N ASN A 108 -11.36 -10.31 1.18
CA ASN A 108 -10.92 -9.38 2.23
C ASN A 108 -9.42 -9.49 2.57
N CYS A 109 -8.60 -9.66 1.54
CA CYS A 109 -7.15 -9.63 1.64
C CYS A 109 -6.64 -8.33 1.02
N VAL A 110 -5.59 -7.75 1.60
CA VAL A 110 -4.91 -6.58 1.06
C VAL A 110 -3.40 -6.78 1.22
N PRO A 111 -2.57 -6.37 0.25
CA PRO A 111 -1.14 -6.31 0.46
C PRO A 111 -0.80 -5.27 1.55
N VAL A 112 0.15 -5.58 2.42
CA VAL A 112 0.60 -4.67 3.49
C VAL A 112 2.11 -4.59 3.44
N ILE A 113 2.64 -3.37 3.51
CA ILE A 113 4.06 -3.10 3.72
C ILE A 113 4.30 -2.60 5.14
N ASN A 114 5.50 -2.85 5.66
CA ASN A 114 5.86 -2.51 7.02
C ASN A 114 6.40 -1.08 7.13
N LEU A 115 5.53 -0.09 6.88
CA LEU A 115 5.82 1.32 7.11
C LEU A 115 4.97 1.85 8.26
N PHE A 116 5.55 2.67 9.11
CA PHE A 116 4.86 3.27 10.26
C PHE A 116 5.37 4.69 10.53
N PRO A 117 4.53 5.57 11.08
CA PRO A 117 4.96 6.91 11.44
C PRO A 117 6.00 6.86 12.56
N LEU A 118 6.99 7.72 12.44
CA LEU A 118 8.07 7.95 13.38
C LEU A 118 8.12 9.44 13.73
N GLU A 119 8.37 9.71 15.00
CA GLU A 119 8.71 11.04 15.49
C GLU A 119 10.23 11.10 15.71
N SER A 120 10.82 12.24 15.36
CA SER A 120 12.20 12.56 15.72
C SER A 120 12.22 13.44 16.96
N ASP A 121 13.33 13.41 17.69
CA ASP A 121 13.63 14.48 18.63
C ASP A 121 13.66 15.83 17.88
N PRO A 122 13.22 16.94 18.52
CA PRO A 122 13.35 18.26 17.94
C PRO A 122 14.83 18.55 17.65
N LEU A 123 15.08 19.10 16.47
CA LEU A 123 16.43 19.40 16.02
C LEU A 123 16.69 20.89 16.16
N THR A 124 17.46 21.27 17.17
CA THR A 124 17.91 22.65 17.35
C THR A 124 19.00 22.99 16.34
N LEU A 125 18.79 24.07 15.59
CA LEU A 125 19.73 24.53 14.58
C LEU A 125 20.93 25.24 15.20
N ASN A 126 22.09 25.01 14.62
CA ASN A 126 23.32 25.72 14.93
C ASN A 126 23.87 26.34 13.65
N SER A 127 24.11 27.65 13.66
CA SER A 127 24.60 28.42 12.51
C SER A 127 25.94 27.91 11.94
N LEU A 128 26.70 27.10 12.70
CA LEU A 128 27.97 26.51 12.27
C LEU A 128 27.83 25.14 11.59
N GLN A 129 26.63 24.54 11.60
CA GLN A 129 26.36 23.20 11.07
C GLN A 129 25.32 23.23 9.96
N THR A 130 25.64 22.57 8.85
CA THR A 130 24.75 22.46 7.67
C THR A 130 24.15 21.06 7.50
N GLU A 131 24.79 20.03 8.08
CA GLU A 131 24.32 18.63 8.03
C GLU A 131 23.99 18.14 9.45
N TYR A 132 22.78 17.63 9.63
CA TYR A 132 22.25 17.19 10.91
C TYR A 132 21.88 15.71 10.86
N MET A 133 22.39 14.91 11.79
CA MET A 133 22.07 13.49 11.86
C MET A 133 20.69 13.28 12.50
N LEU A 134 19.75 12.68 11.78
CA LEU A 134 18.42 12.39 12.30
C LEU A 134 18.46 11.13 13.17
N ARG A 135 17.82 11.21 14.34
CA ARG A 135 17.63 10.09 15.24
C ARG A 135 16.13 9.97 15.56
N PRO A 136 15.50 8.82 15.29
CA PRO A 136 14.12 8.61 15.70
C PRO A 136 14.07 8.45 17.22
N MET A 137 12.96 8.85 17.85
CA MET A 137 12.84 8.74 19.32
C MET A 137 12.87 7.28 19.82
N ARG A 138 12.52 6.31 18.96
CA ARG A 138 12.39 4.88 19.29
C ARG A 138 13.65 4.02 19.05
N VAL A 139 14.86 4.58 19.20
CA VAL A 139 16.13 3.85 18.92
C VAL A 139 16.39 2.66 19.87
N GLN A 140 15.65 2.50 20.98
CA GLN A 140 15.87 1.38 21.90
C GLN A 140 15.66 0.00 21.27
N ASP A 141 14.91 -0.10 20.16
CA ASP A 141 14.59 -1.38 19.54
C ASP A 141 15.64 -1.91 18.54
N GLY A 142 16.71 -1.16 18.24
CA GLY A 142 17.86 -1.62 17.42
C GLY A 142 17.56 -2.09 15.99
N HIS A 143 16.29 -2.09 15.59
CA HIS A 143 15.77 -2.64 14.34
C HIS A 143 14.96 -1.60 13.55
N THR A 144 14.90 -0.36 14.01
CA THR A 144 14.10 0.70 13.36
C THR A 144 14.99 1.57 12.48
N GLU A 145 14.63 1.71 11.21
CA GLU A 145 15.31 2.59 10.25
C GLU A 145 14.35 3.63 9.69
N ILE A 146 14.85 4.84 9.44
CA ILE A 146 14.10 5.90 8.77
C ILE A 146 14.01 5.54 7.28
N TYR A 147 12.79 5.38 6.78
CA TYR A 147 12.48 5.17 5.38
C TYR A 147 12.47 6.50 4.61
N ALA A 148 11.75 7.50 5.13
CA ALA A 148 11.62 8.81 4.50
C ALA A 148 11.45 9.94 5.53
N VAL A 149 11.77 11.16 5.11
CA VAL A 149 11.45 12.40 5.82
C VAL A 149 10.26 13.03 5.10
N ASP A 150 9.09 13.01 5.74
CA ASP A 150 7.83 13.39 5.11
C ASP A 150 7.62 14.91 5.13
N SER A 151 7.97 15.56 6.25
CA SER A 151 7.91 17.01 6.38
C SER A 151 8.91 17.52 7.40
N VAL A 152 9.32 18.78 7.22
CA VAL A 152 10.21 19.51 8.11
C VAL A 152 9.60 20.89 8.35
N MET A 153 9.30 21.19 9.62
CA MET A 153 8.67 22.44 10.02
C MET A 153 9.45 23.07 11.16
N SER A 154 9.65 24.38 11.06
CA SER A 154 10.23 25.15 12.14
C SER A 154 9.21 25.55 13.21
N SER A 155 9.69 25.71 14.45
CA SER A 155 9.04 26.45 15.54
C SER A 155 8.51 27.84 15.16
N SER A 156 9.15 28.53 14.21
CA SER A 156 8.73 29.82 13.66
C SER A 156 7.62 29.71 12.58
N GLN A 157 7.10 28.49 12.35
CA GLN A 157 6.09 28.14 11.34
C GLN A 157 6.59 28.22 9.87
N HIS A 158 7.90 28.30 9.64
CA HIS A 158 8.45 28.12 8.30
C HIS A 158 8.43 26.64 7.89
N SER A 159 7.90 26.36 6.69
CA SER A 159 7.88 25.02 6.10
C SER A 159 9.06 24.87 5.15
N TYR A 160 9.86 23.82 5.35
CA TYR A 160 10.97 23.51 4.47
C TYR A 160 10.50 22.62 3.33
N VAL A 161 10.85 23.00 2.10
CA VAL A 161 10.46 22.27 0.90
C VAL A 161 11.55 21.26 0.50
N PRO A 162 11.23 20.01 0.14
CA PRO A 162 12.24 19.06 -0.30
C PRO A 162 12.92 19.52 -1.59
N PHE A 163 14.25 19.46 -1.64
CA PHE A 163 15.07 19.89 -2.78
C PHE A 163 14.68 19.20 -4.10
N SER A 164 14.21 17.95 -4.03
CA SER A 164 13.74 17.21 -5.21
C SER A 164 12.54 17.86 -5.89
N SER A 165 11.67 18.56 -5.18
CA SER A 165 10.41 19.11 -5.74
C SER A 165 10.62 20.17 -6.82
N PHE A 166 11.71 20.94 -6.76
CA PHE A 166 11.99 22.02 -7.71
C PHE A 166 13.18 21.73 -8.64
N ARG A 167 14.05 20.77 -8.31
CA ARG A 167 15.19 20.40 -9.16
C ARG A 167 14.77 19.88 -10.54
N HIS A 168 13.62 19.20 -10.62
CA HIS A 168 13.13 18.59 -11.88
C HIS A 168 12.54 19.59 -12.88
N LYS A 169 12.44 20.89 -12.54
CA LYS A 169 11.91 21.94 -13.43
C LYS A 169 12.94 22.53 -14.42
N GLY A 170 14.14 21.96 -14.53
CA GLY A 170 15.04 22.20 -15.66
C GLY A 170 15.44 23.67 -15.88
N GLY A 171 16.37 24.17 -15.07
CA GLY A 171 17.29 25.23 -15.49
C GLY A 171 16.81 26.68 -15.38
N MET A 172 16.87 27.25 -14.16
CA MET A 172 17.22 28.66 -13.85
C MET A 172 17.24 28.86 -12.32
N LEU A 173 18.05 28.05 -11.62
CA LEU A 173 17.97 27.80 -10.16
C LEU A 173 18.46 28.93 -9.22
N ARG A 174 18.81 30.11 -9.71
CA ARG A 174 19.23 31.22 -8.83
C ARG A 174 18.09 32.14 -8.39
N HIS A 175 16.97 32.17 -9.11
CA HIS A 175 15.87 33.12 -8.81
C HIS A 175 14.59 32.47 -8.27
N ASP A 176 14.43 31.15 -8.38
CA ASP A 176 13.21 30.42 -7.98
C ASP A 176 13.46 29.40 -6.84
N ALA A 177 14.63 29.43 -6.20
CA ALA A 177 14.91 28.57 -5.06
C ALA A 177 14.04 29.02 -3.87
N PRO A 178 13.31 28.11 -3.21
CA PRO A 178 12.56 28.45 -2.01
C PRO A 178 13.47 29.04 -0.91
N GLU A 179 12.90 29.92 -0.10
CA GLU A 179 13.58 30.54 1.04
C GLU A 179 14.13 29.49 2.03
N TYR A 180 13.40 28.38 2.19
CA TYR A 180 13.76 27.23 3.03
C TYR A 180 13.59 25.92 2.25
N PHE A 181 14.68 25.16 2.10
CA PHE A 181 14.63 23.82 1.54
C PHE A 181 15.49 22.83 2.32
N TYR A 182 15.20 21.55 2.16
CA TYR A 182 15.99 20.48 2.75
C TYR A 182 16.34 19.39 1.74
N HIS A 183 17.46 18.73 1.98
CA HIS A 183 17.87 17.53 1.26
C HIS A 183 18.27 16.44 2.25
N THR A 184 17.92 15.19 1.94
CA THR A 184 18.25 14.06 2.80
C THR A 184 19.36 13.22 2.18
N ARG A 185 20.29 12.75 3.02
CA ARG A 185 21.33 11.80 2.62
C ARG A 185 21.30 10.58 3.53
N VAL A 186 21.34 9.41 2.92
CA VAL A 186 21.40 8.14 3.66
C VAL A 186 22.80 7.54 3.52
N ARG A 187 23.42 7.19 4.64
CA ARG A 187 24.75 6.54 4.68
C ARG A 187 24.69 5.31 5.57
N ARG A 188 25.34 4.22 5.17
CA ARG A 188 25.49 3.05 6.06
C ARG A 188 26.38 3.38 7.23
N GLY A 189 25.89 3.10 8.43
CA GLY A 189 26.64 3.20 9.67
C GLY A 189 27.47 1.95 9.97
N PRO A 190 28.34 1.98 10.99
CA PRO A 190 29.17 0.85 11.40
C PRO A 190 28.37 -0.39 11.85
N SER A 191 27.14 -0.21 12.32
CA SER A 191 26.23 -1.29 12.71
C SER A 191 25.59 -2.02 11.53
N GLY A 192 25.81 -1.55 10.30
CA GLY A 192 25.12 -2.03 9.10
C GLY A 192 23.77 -1.35 8.84
N LEU A 193 23.22 -0.65 9.84
CA LEU A 193 22.00 0.14 9.70
C LEU A 193 22.26 1.45 8.95
N HIS A 194 21.20 2.01 8.39
CA HIS A 194 21.26 3.30 7.69
C HIS A 194 21.12 4.49 8.66
N ASN A 195 22.04 5.44 8.52
CA ASN A 195 21.98 6.75 9.16
C ASN A 195 21.47 7.78 8.17
N THR A 196 20.43 8.52 8.56
CA THR A 196 19.83 9.57 7.74
C THR A 196 20.31 10.94 8.21
N TRP A 197 20.77 11.75 7.26
CA TRP A 197 21.26 13.10 7.46
C TRP A 197 20.32 14.09 6.78
N LEU A 198 19.93 15.14 7.49
CA LEU A 198 19.19 16.28 6.99
C LEU A 198 20.17 17.40 6.67
N ILE A 199 20.09 17.92 5.45
CA ILE A 199 20.89 19.05 4.99
C ILE A 199 19.91 20.19 4.73
N LEU A 200 20.15 21.31 5.37
CA LEU A 200 19.32 22.50 5.22
C LEU A 200 20.00 23.49 4.28
N GLY A 201 19.18 24.23 3.54
CA GLY A 201 19.64 25.29 2.67
C GLY A 201 18.49 26.20 2.28
N GLY A 202 18.79 27.24 1.52
CA GLY A 202 17.82 28.25 1.12
C GLY A 202 18.42 29.63 1.16
N GLU A 203 17.72 30.59 0.56
CA GLU A 203 18.16 31.99 0.57
C GLU A 203 18.29 32.54 2.00
N ALA A 204 17.46 32.08 2.94
CA ALA A 204 17.57 32.49 4.34
C ALA A 204 18.90 32.02 4.99
N PHE A 205 19.39 30.83 4.62
CA PHE A 205 20.69 30.34 5.09
C PHE A 205 21.85 31.12 4.47
N ASP A 206 21.77 31.43 3.17
CA ASP A 206 22.80 32.21 2.46
C ASP A 206 22.87 33.66 2.99
N ASN A 207 21.71 34.27 3.28
CA ASN A 207 21.59 35.62 3.81
C ASN A 207 21.76 35.71 5.33
N HIS A 208 21.99 34.58 6.03
CA HIS A 208 22.13 34.52 7.48
C HIS A 208 20.92 35.11 8.24
N THR A 209 19.71 34.94 7.70
CA THR A 209 18.44 35.43 8.28
C THR A 209 17.69 34.35 9.06
N VAL A 210 18.20 33.11 9.08
CA VAL A 210 17.68 32.02 9.91
C VAL A 210 17.86 32.41 11.39
N PRO A 211 16.80 32.34 12.21
CA PRO A 211 16.91 32.64 13.64
C PRO A 211 17.93 31.73 14.34
N GLU A 212 18.72 32.33 15.25
CA GLU A 212 19.52 31.55 16.19
C GLU A 212 18.57 30.82 17.16
N ASP A 213 18.87 29.55 17.47
CA ASP A 213 18.08 28.65 18.32
C ASP A 213 16.69 28.25 17.76
N GLU A 214 16.57 28.13 16.44
CA GLU A 214 15.38 27.60 15.81
C GLU A 214 15.29 26.06 15.98
N ASP A 215 14.16 25.58 16.51
CA ASP A 215 13.88 24.14 16.61
C ASP A 215 13.09 23.65 15.40
N LEU A 216 13.54 22.54 14.82
CA LEU A 216 12.82 21.84 13.75
C LEU A 216 12.09 20.61 14.29
N SER A 217 10.81 20.53 13.94
CA SER A 217 9.98 19.35 14.07
C SER A 217 9.97 18.58 12.75
N LEU A 218 10.15 17.25 12.81
CA LEU A 218 10.11 16.38 11.64
C LEU A 218 9.09 15.28 11.80
N THR A 219 8.33 15.04 10.74
CA THR A 219 7.53 13.83 10.60
C THR A 219 8.28 12.85 9.71
N LEU A 220 8.51 11.65 10.23
CA LEU A 220 9.29 10.62 9.57
C LEU A 220 8.41 9.40 9.29
N THR A 221 8.74 8.68 8.23
CA THR A 221 8.23 7.32 8.02
C THR A 221 9.36 6.34 8.32
N GLY A 222 9.08 5.37 9.17
CA GLY A 222 9.99 4.30 9.56
C GLY A 222 9.64 2.95 8.95
N HIS A 223 10.63 2.07 8.93
CA HIS A 223 10.42 0.65 8.70
C HIS A 223 11.28 -0.17 9.67
N GLN A 224 10.90 -1.42 9.89
CA GLN A 224 11.70 -2.32 10.71
C GLN A 224 12.65 -3.14 9.84
N TRP A 225 13.95 -2.97 10.07
CA TRP A 225 15.00 -3.84 9.57
C TRP A 225 14.93 -5.19 10.27
N SER A 226 14.28 -6.16 9.62
CA SER A 226 14.33 -7.55 10.05
C SER A 226 15.76 -8.07 9.87
N VAL A 227 16.42 -8.41 10.99
CA VAL A 227 17.39 -9.52 10.93
C VAL A 227 16.60 -10.71 10.42
N ALA A 228 17.08 -11.35 9.34
CA ALA A 228 16.43 -12.51 8.76
C ALA A 228 16.18 -13.57 9.85
N SER A 229 14.96 -13.62 10.36
CA SER A 229 14.50 -14.79 11.08
C SER A 229 14.25 -15.85 10.01
N PRO A 230 14.92 -17.01 10.03
CA PRO A 230 14.65 -18.10 9.11
C PRO A 230 13.22 -18.60 9.39
N GLY A 231 12.23 -17.98 8.74
CA GLY A 231 10.83 -18.17 9.07
C GLY A 231 9.93 -16.93 8.93
N ALA A 232 10.42 -15.78 8.44
CA ALA A 232 9.59 -14.62 8.08
C ALA A 232 8.58 -14.97 6.98
N THR A 233 7.51 -15.62 7.40
CA THR A 233 6.36 -16.01 6.60
C THR A 233 5.70 -14.72 6.14
N LYS A 234 5.49 -14.54 4.83
CA LYS A 234 4.68 -13.47 4.25
C LYS A 234 3.37 -13.36 5.04
N ARG A 235 3.28 -12.41 5.97
CA ARG A 235 2.07 -12.20 6.79
C ARG A 235 1.05 -11.50 5.91
N ARG A 236 0.04 -12.24 5.46
CA ARG A 236 -1.16 -11.65 4.85
C ARG A 236 -2.03 -11.14 5.98
N ALA A 237 -2.27 -9.83 6.02
CA ALA A 237 -3.29 -9.28 6.91
C ALA A 237 -4.67 -9.77 6.44
N ARG A 238 -5.42 -10.40 7.34
CA ARG A 238 -6.84 -10.69 7.16
C ARG A 238 -7.62 -9.70 8.00
N TYR A 239 -8.63 -9.08 7.39
CA TYR A 239 -9.56 -8.21 8.12
C TYR A 239 -10.77 -9.06 8.55
N GLY A 240 -11.01 -9.16 9.87
CA GLY A 240 -12.23 -9.75 10.47
C GLY A 240 -12.09 -11.15 11.07
N ASP A 241 -12.37 -11.25 12.38
CA ASP A 241 -12.48 -12.45 13.24
C ASP A 241 -13.86 -13.13 13.13
N GLU A 242 -13.92 -14.47 13.12
CA GLU A 242 -14.57 -15.33 14.14
C GLU A 242 -14.58 -16.83 13.74
N LYS A 243 -15.03 -17.70 14.65
CA LYS A 243 -14.48 -19.03 14.98
C LYS A 243 -15.25 -20.25 14.40
N HIS A 244 -14.49 -21.34 14.25
CA HIS A 244 -14.80 -22.77 14.55
C HIS A 244 -15.59 -23.71 13.60
N PHE A 245 -14.97 -24.90 13.43
CA PHE A 245 -15.46 -26.27 13.11
C PHE A 245 -15.97 -26.70 11.72
N GLY A 246 -15.38 -27.81 11.23
CA GLY A 246 -16.16 -29.03 10.93
C GLY A 246 -16.42 -29.43 9.47
N GLN A 247 -15.46 -30.15 8.87
CA GLN A 247 -15.63 -31.41 8.09
C GLN A 247 -16.93 -31.66 7.27
N TYR A 248 -16.84 -31.69 5.91
CA TYR A 248 -17.04 -32.84 4.98
C TYR A 248 -17.55 -32.46 3.56
N ARG A 249 -16.82 -33.01 2.56
CA ARG A 249 -17.21 -33.51 1.21
C ARG A 249 -17.97 -32.65 0.16
N ARG A 250 -17.24 -32.42 -0.94
CA ARG A 250 -17.57 -32.45 -2.39
C ARG A 250 -18.94 -31.93 -2.87
N ALA A 251 -18.92 -30.69 -3.37
CA ALA A 251 -19.22 -30.26 -4.75
C ALA A 251 -18.71 -28.80 -4.86
N GLN A 252 -18.06 -28.40 -5.94
CA GLN A 252 -17.43 -27.07 -6.01
C GLN A 252 -18.44 -26.02 -6.49
N SER A 253 -19.29 -25.54 -5.58
CA SER A 253 -19.85 -24.20 -5.65
C SER A 253 -19.06 -23.31 -4.68
N VAL A 254 -18.75 -22.07 -5.07
CA VAL A 254 -18.13 -21.10 -4.17
C VAL A 254 -19.28 -20.41 -3.44
N ARG A 255 -19.55 -20.87 -2.22
CA ARG A 255 -20.53 -20.26 -1.31
C ARG A 255 -19.88 -19.03 -0.66
N ALA A 256 -20.40 -17.85 -0.94
CA ALA A 256 -20.03 -16.63 -0.21
C ALA A 256 -21.12 -16.33 0.82
N ASP A 257 -20.72 -16.14 2.10
CA ASP A 257 -21.62 -15.60 3.13
C ASP A 257 -21.89 -14.12 2.83
N ALA A 258 -23.17 -13.75 2.66
CA ALA A 258 -23.53 -12.39 2.25
C ALA A 258 -23.26 -11.33 3.34
N THR A 259 -23.01 -11.74 4.58
CA THR A 259 -22.62 -10.87 5.70
C THR A 259 -21.30 -10.13 5.45
N LEU A 260 -20.46 -10.62 4.52
CA LEU A 260 -19.19 -9.99 4.15
C LEU A 260 -19.32 -8.91 3.07
N LEU A 261 -20.46 -8.82 2.37
CA LEU A 261 -20.66 -7.88 1.25
C LEU A 261 -21.40 -6.60 1.67
N SER A 262 -22.32 -6.65 2.64
CA SER A 262 -23.02 -5.43 3.10
C SER A 262 -22.06 -4.41 3.72
N ALA A 263 -21.00 -4.86 4.41
CA ALA A 263 -19.98 -3.99 4.98
C ALA A 263 -19.05 -3.33 3.93
N ALA A 264 -18.97 -3.89 2.72
CA ALA A 264 -18.20 -3.32 1.61
C ALA A 264 -19.02 -2.30 0.80
N GLN A 265 -20.34 -2.47 0.74
CA GLN A 265 -21.24 -1.60 -0.02
C GLN A 265 -21.47 -0.25 0.67
N ASP A 266 -21.49 -0.22 2.01
CA ASP A 266 -21.66 1.02 2.80
C ASP A 266 -20.44 1.95 2.83
N ARG A 267 -19.26 1.52 2.33
CA ARG A 267 -18.06 2.37 2.30
C ARG A 267 -17.74 2.97 0.93
N PHE A 268 -18.46 2.60 -0.12
CA PHE A 268 -18.28 3.19 -1.47
C PHE A 268 -19.25 4.33 -1.77
N THR A 269 -20.27 4.57 -0.93
CA THR A 269 -21.24 5.67 -1.09
C THR A 269 -20.92 6.94 -0.29
N GLY A 270 -19.80 6.96 0.45
CA GLY A 270 -19.39 8.09 1.29
C GLY A 270 -18.33 9.04 0.72
N ALA A 271 -17.91 8.86 -0.54
CA ALA A 271 -16.94 9.73 -1.21
C ALA A 271 -17.55 10.30 -2.51
N CYS A 272 -18.44 11.28 -2.33
CA CYS A 272 -18.76 12.31 -3.32
C CYS A 272 -18.68 13.65 -2.59
#